data_AF-A0A6J6ZIE3-F1
#
_entry.id   AF-A0A6J6ZIE3-F1
#
_cell.length_a   1.000
_cell.length_b   1.000
_cell.length_c   1.000
_cell.angle_alpha   90.00
_cell.angle_beta   90.00
_cell.angle_gamma   90.00
#
_symmetry.space_group_name_H-M   'P 1'
#
loop_
_entity.id
_entity.type
_entity.pdbx_description
1 polymer ?
#
loop_
_entity_poly.entity_id
_entity_poly.type
_entity_poly.pdbx_seq_one_letter_code
_entity_poly.pdbx_strand_id
1 'polypeptide(L)'
;MVIGSDRMMAAVKSARFDVLKPYLNKAHHAIGSINSPMQCMMKGICAQCLCKHVDADTGKEYFVYSCYNQDQDLDKVDFPHLNARLRQNTVQEKLSNLWLDYLLEKQKSGEVA
;
A
#
# COMPACT_ATOMS: atom_id res chain seq x y z
N MET A 1 2.22 -1.01 -15.42
CA MET A 1 1.83 -0.25 -14.21
C MET A 1 0.67 -0.97 -13.54
N VAL A 2 0.67 -1.06 -12.21
CA VAL A 2 -0.36 -1.73 -11.42
C VAL A 2 -0.80 -0.80 -10.29
N ILE A 3 -2.11 -0.65 -10.10
CA ILE A 3 -2.71 0.17 -9.05
C ILE A 3 -3.87 -0.64 -8.46
N GLY A 4 -3.90 -0.81 -7.14
CA GLY A 4 -4.92 -1.59 -6.46
C GLY A 4 -4.55 -1.86 -5.01
N SER A 5 -5.17 -2.87 -4.40
CA SER A 5 -4.77 -3.32 -3.06
C SER A 5 -3.35 -3.89 -3.07
N ASP A 6 -2.67 -3.86 -1.93
CA ASP A 6 -1.36 -4.47 -1.73
C ASP A 6 -1.35 -5.95 -2.16
N ARG A 7 -2.42 -6.68 -1.82
CA ARG A 7 -2.59 -8.09 -2.21
C ARG A 7 -2.76 -8.27 -3.72
N MET A 8 -3.51 -7.40 -4.38
CA MET A 8 -3.66 -7.44 -5.83
C MET A 8 -2.33 -7.14 -6.53
N MET A 9 -1.59 -6.12 -6.07
CA MET A 9 -0.26 -5.80 -6.61
C MET A 9 0.73 -6.95 -6.39
N ALA A 10 0.70 -7.61 -5.22
CA ALA A 10 1.49 -8.81 -4.93
C ALA A 10 1.13 -9.99 -5.87
N ALA A 11 -0.16 -10.19 -6.14
CA ALA A 11 -0.62 -11.22 -7.07
C ALA A 11 -0.13 -10.94 -8.49
N VAL A 12 -0.17 -9.68 -8.96
CA VAL A 12 0.37 -9.31 -10.28
C VAL A 12 1.89 -9.50 -10.33
N LYS A 13 2.63 -9.15 -9.26
CA LYS A 13 4.06 -9.45 -9.15
C LYS A 13 4.34 -10.93 -9.39
N SER A 14 3.62 -11.81 -8.68
CA SER A 14 3.78 -13.26 -8.81
C SER A 14 3.38 -13.77 -10.20
N ALA A 15 2.22 -13.37 -10.70
CA ALA A 15 1.68 -13.85 -11.98
C ALA A 15 2.63 -13.57 -13.16
N ARG A 16 3.37 -12.46 -13.14
CA ARG A 16 4.35 -12.09 -14.16
C ARG A 16 5.51 -13.09 -14.33
N PHE A 17 5.89 -13.77 -13.26
CA PHE A 17 6.94 -14.80 -13.30
C PHE A 17 6.38 -16.21 -13.45
N ASP A 18 5.06 -16.35 -13.46
CA ASP A 18 4.34 -17.62 -13.55
C ASP A 18 3.40 -17.62 -14.76
N VAL A 19 2.08 -17.56 -14.55
CA VAL A 19 1.07 -17.73 -15.61
C VAL A 19 1.15 -16.70 -16.74
N LEU A 20 1.67 -15.50 -16.49
CA LEU A 20 1.82 -14.45 -17.50
C LEU A 20 3.17 -14.49 -18.21
N LYS A 21 4.15 -15.24 -17.70
CA LYS A 21 5.52 -15.32 -18.25
C LYS A 21 5.58 -15.58 -19.77
N PRO A 22 4.79 -16.50 -20.38
CA PRO A 22 4.86 -16.74 -21.83
C PRO A 22 4.30 -15.59 -22.67
N TYR A 23 3.51 -14.69 -22.07
CA TYR A 23 2.85 -13.58 -22.75
C TYR A 23 3.61 -12.25 -22.60
N LEU A 24 4.66 -12.21 -21.77
CA LEU A 24 5.40 -10.99 -21.46
C LEU A 24 6.78 -11.00 -22.10
N ASN A 25 7.21 -9.84 -22.60
CA ASN A 25 8.57 -9.67 -23.12
C ASN A 25 9.60 -9.89 -22.00
N LYS A 26 10.73 -10.54 -22.27
CA LYS A 26 11.82 -10.73 -21.28
C LYS A 26 12.33 -9.43 -20.67
N ALA A 27 12.27 -8.31 -21.40
CA ALA A 27 12.68 -6.99 -20.94
C ALA A 27 11.55 -6.17 -20.27
N HIS A 28 10.41 -6.79 -19.92
CA HIS A 28 9.31 -6.07 -19.30
C HIS A 28 9.66 -5.66 -17.86
N HIS A 29 9.28 -4.42 -17.50
CA HIS A 29 9.43 -3.89 -16.16
C HIS A 29 8.06 -3.56 -15.56
N ALA A 30 7.85 -3.89 -14.29
CA ALA A 30 6.59 -3.59 -13.60
C ALA A 30 6.79 -2.53 -12.53
N ILE A 31 5.87 -1.57 -12.55
CA ILE A 31 5.80 -0.46 -11.61
C ILE A 31 4.48 -0.60 -10.86
N GLY A 32 4.54 -0.51 -9.53
CA GLY A 32 3.38 -0.41 -8.66
C GLY A 32 3.25 1.00 -8.10
N SER A 33 2.05 1.57 -8.15
CA SER A 33 1.78 2.83 -7.44
C SER A 33 1.45 2.51 -5.99
N ILE A 34 2.43 2.68 -5.11
CA ILE A 34 2.39 2.11 -3.76
C ILE A 34 1.56 2.97 -2.82
N ASN A 35 0.57 2.32 -2.20
CA ASN A 35 -0.41 2.93 -1.31
C ASN A 35 0.02 2.96 0.16
N SER A 36 1.31 3.15 0.46
CA SER A 36 1.81 3.24 1.84
C SER A 36 1.05 4.30 2.64
N PRO A 37 0.80 4.09 3.95
CA PRO A 37 0.11 5.09 4.76
C PRO A 37 0.91 6.41 4.76
N MET A 38 0.24 7.53 4.59
CA MET A 38 0.88 8.85 4.55
C MET A 38 0.33 9.73 5.67
N GLN A 39 1.22 10.52 6.28
CA GLN A 39 0.83 11.52 7.29
C GLN A 39 1.17 12.94 6.81
N CYS A 40 2.45 13.26 6.64
CA CYS A 40 2.84 14.62 6.28
C CYS A 40 2.88 14.89 4.77
N MET A 41 3.17 13.89 3.95
CA MET A 41 3.46 14.03 2.50
C MET A 41 4.58 15.02 2.15
N MET A 42 5.42 15.42 3.11
CA MET A 42 6.50 16.40 2.93
C MET A 42 7.83 15.78 2.49
N LYS A 43 7.82 14.70 1.70
CA LYS A 43 9.03 14.11 1.06
C LYS A 43 10.19 13.80 2.02
N GLY A 44 10.02 12.79 2.87
CA GLY A 44 11.11 12.25 3.70
C GLY A 44 11.12 12.68 5.17
N ILE A 45 10.15 13.48 5.61
CA ILE A 45 10.15 14.06 6.96
C ILE A 45 9.62 13.10 8.03
N CYS A 46 8.42 12.53 7.85
CA CYS A 46 7.74 11.80 8.93
C CYS A 46 7.91 10.27 8.92
N ALA A 47 8.46 9.70 7.84
CA ALA A 47 8.62 8.25 7.68
C ALA A 47 7.35 7.37 7.76
N GLN A 48 6.14 7.95 7.86
CA GLN A 48 4.90 7.17 7.84
C GLN A 48 4.73 6.40 6.53
N CYS A 49 5.22 6.96 5.42
CA CYS A 49 5.14 6.37 4.08
C CYS A 49 6.30 5.44 3.70
N LEU A 50 7.14 5.02 4.65
CA LEU A 50 8.26 4.12 4.38
C LEU A 50 7.76 2.79 3.80
N CYS A 51 8.23 2.46 2.62
CA CYS A 51 8.05 1.19 1.94
C CYS A 51 9.38 0.43 1.96
N LYS A 52 9.37 -0.80 2.46
CA LYS A 52 10.53 -1.68 2.45
C LYS A 52 10.69 -2.30 1.08
N HIS A 53 11.92 -2.29 0.58
CA HIS A 53 12.34 -2.97 -0.62
C HIS A 53 13.39 -4.03 -0.27
N VAL A 54 13.39 -5.12 -1.03
CA VAL A 54 14.40 -6.17 -0.99
C VAL A 54 14.91 -6.38 -2.40
N ASP A 55 16.21 -6.22 -2.58
CA ASP A 55 16.87 -6.51 -3.84
C ASP A 55 17.00 -8.03 -4.01
N ALA A 56 16.48 -8.59 -5.11
CA ALA A 56 16.41 -10.03 -5.32
C ALA A 56 17.80 -10.67 -5.55
N ASP A 57 18.74 -9.92 -6.12
CA ASP A 57 20.07 -10.43 -6.47
C ASP A 57 21.00 -10.45 -5.25
N THR A 58 20.88 -9.43 -4.39
CA THR A 58 21.79 -9.23 -3.25
C THR A 58 21.16 -9.55 -1.88
N GLY A 59 19.84 -9.67 -1.80
CA GLY A 59 19.09 -9.80 -0.55
C GLY A 59 19.13 -8.55 0.34
N LYS A 60 19.71 -7.43 -0.14
CA LYS A 60 19.83 -6.21 0.66
C LYS A 60 18.49 -5.52 0.81
N GLU A 61 18.20 -5.14 2.05
CA GLU A 61 17.02 -4.35 2.39
C GLU A 61 17.33 -2.86 2.30
N TYR A 62 16.41 -2.10 1.71
CA TYR A 62 16.45 -0.65 1.70
C TYR A 62 15.03 -0.09 1.75
N PHE A 63 14.89 1.22 1.98
CA PHE A 63 13.59 1.84 2.16
C PHE A 63 13.38 3.00 1.21
N VAL A 64 12.14 3.13 0.73
CA VAL A 64 11.68 4.22 -0.13
C VAL A 64 10.59 4.98 0.59
N TYR A 65 10.71 6.31 0.65
CA TYR A 65 9.62 7.16 1.09
C TYR A 65 8.59 7.27 -0.03
N SER A 66 7.42 6.69 0.13
CA SER A 66 6.41 6.67 -0.94
C SER A 66 5.90 8.08 -1.30
N CYS A 67 5.94 9.04 -0.36
CA CYS A 67 5.66 10.44 -0.66
C CYS A 67 6.76 11.15 -1.50
N TYR A 68 7.95 10.54 -1.60
CA TYR A 68 9.02 11.01 -2.47
C TYR A 68 8.96 10.31 -3.84
N ASN A 69 8.79 8.99 -3.85
CA ASN A 69 8.56 8.21 -5.05
C ASN A 69 7.44 7.20 -4.83
N GLN A 70 6.25 7.49 -5.36
CA GLN A 70 5.07 6.63 -5.23
C GLN A 70 5.10 5.46 -6.22
N ASP A 71 5.66 5.68 -7.40
CA ASP A 71 5.75 4.68 -8.47
C ASP A 71 7.05 3.90 -8.31
N GLN A 72 6.93 2.75 -7.67
CA GLN A 72 8.06 1.94 -7.23
C GLN A 72 8.18 0.68 -8.08
N ASP A 73 9.41 0.17 -8.18
CA ASP A 73 9.69 -1.12 -8.81
C ASP A 73 8.94 -2.22 -8.06
N LEU A 74 7.94 -2.81 -8.72
CA LEU A 74 7.05 -3.82 -8.16
C LEU A 74 7.84 -5.04 -7.66
N ASP A 75 8.93 -5.38 -8.36
CA ASP A 75 9.71 -6.57 -8.09
C ASP A 75 10.54 -6.45 -6.81
N LYS A 76 10.78 -5.23 -6.35
CA LYS A 76 11.55 -4.97 -5.13
C LYS A 76 10.68 -4.73 -3.90
N VAL A 77 9.39 -4.41 -4.05
CA VAL A 77 8.49 -4.17 -2.91
C VAL A 77 8.30 -5.41 -2.04
N ASP A 78 8.46 -5.22 -0.72
CA ASP A 78 8.12 -6.20 0.33
C ASP A 78 6.63 -6.04 0.71
N PHE A 79 5.79 -6.87 0.10
CA PHE A 79 4.35 -6.85 0.32
C PHE A 79 3.92 -7.26 1.75
N PRO A 80 4.53 -8.27 2.40
CA PRO A 80 4.29 -8.53 3.82
C PRO A 80 4.51 -7.30 4.71
N HIS A 81 5.61 -6.56 4.51
CA HIS A 81 5.88 -5.32 5.22
C HIS A 81 4.80 -4.27 4.91
N LEU A 82 4.48 -4.05 3.64
CA LEU A 82 3.44 -3.09 3.23
C LEU A 82 2.08 -3.43 3.86
N ASN A 83 1.67 -4.71 3.87
CA ASN A 83 0.43 -5.15 4.49
C ASN A 83 0.38 -4.84 5.99
N ALA A 84 1.48 -5.10 6.71
CA ALA A 84 1.58 -4.79 8.13
C ALA A 84 1.44 -3.28 8.39
N ARG A 85 2.07 -2.44 7.56
CA ARG A 85 1.98 -0.97 7.63
C ARG A 85 0.55 -0.48 7.39
N LEU A 86 -0.12 -0.99 6.35
CA LEU A 86 -1.49 -0.60 6.01
C LEU A 86 -2.49 -0.92 7.13
N ARG A 87 -2.23 -1.96 7.93
CA ARG A 87 -3.11 -2.39 9.02
C ARG A 87 -2.85 -1.69 10.36
N GLN A 88 -1.85 -0.81 10.43
CA GLN A 88 -1.48 -0.14 11.69
C GLN A 88 -2.66 0.62 12.31
N ASN A 89 -3.54 1.20 11.48
CA ASN A 89 -4.65 2.03 11.95
C ASN A 89 -6.01 1.30 12.00
N THR A 90 -6.05 -0.02 11.80
CA THR A 90 -7.32 -0.76 11.68
C THR A 90 -8.25 -0.59 12.90
N VAL A 91 -7.72 -0.48 14.13
CA VAL A 91 -8.56 -0.23 15.32
C VAL A 91 -9.18 1.17 15.27
N GLN A 92 -8.38 2.18 14.92
CA GLN A 92 -8.86 3.56 14.80
C GLN A 92 -9.89 3.69 13.68
N GLU A 93 -9.65 3.08 12.53
CA GLU A 93 -10.60 3.04 11.40
C GLU A 93 -11.95 2.45 11.83
N LYS A 94 -11.94 1.33 12.56
CA LYS A 94 -13.17 0.70 13.06
C LYS A 94 -13.91 1.55 14.07
N LEU A 95 -13.20 2.14 15.04
CA LEU A 95 -13.81 3.01 16.04
C LEU A 95 -14.41 4.27 15.41
N SER A 96 -13.69 4.90 14.47
CA SER A 96 -14.19 6.07 13.74
C SER A 96 -15.43 5.76 12.92
N ASN A 97 -15.50 4.59 12.26
CA ASN A 97 -16.69 4.17 11.53
C ASN A 97 -17.88 3.93 12.47
N LEU A 98 -17.68 3.22 13.58
CA LEU A 98 -18.75 3.01 14.58
C LEU A 98 -19.27 4.33 15.15
N TRP A 99 -18.37 5.28 15.38
CA TRP A 99 -18.77 6.61 15.85
C TRP A 99 -19.57 7.38 14.81
N LEU A 100 -19.14 7.33 13.54
CA LEU A 100 -19.87 7.95 12.43
C LEU A 100 -21.27 7.32 12.28
N ASP A 101 -21.37 6.00 12.32
CA ASP A 101 -22.65 5.27 12.24
C ASP A 101 -23.60 5.72 13.35
N TYR A 102 -23.10 5.79 14.59
CA TYR A 102 -23.87 6.30 15.73
C TYR A 102 -24.36 7.74 15.52
N LEU A 103 -23.50 8.65 15.04
CA LEU A 103 -23.89 10.03 14.76
C LEU A 103 -24.97 10.13 13.66
N LEU A 104 -24.84 9.33 12.60
CA LEU A 104 -25.81 9.29 11.50
C LEU A 104 -27.15 8.70 11.93
N GLU A 105 -27.16 7.71 12.82
CA GLU A 105 -28.39 7.18 13.42
C GLU A 105 -29.08 8.21 14.30
N LYS A 106 -28.32 8.90 15.16
CA LYS A 106 -28.84 9.97 16.03
C LYS A 106 -29.40 11.15 15.24
N GLN A 107 -28.78 11.52 14.13
CA GLN A 107 -29.28 12.59 13.26
C GLN A 107 -30.63 12.20 12.64
N LYS A 108 -30.81 10.94 12.22
CA LYS A 108 -32.07 10.45 11.65
C LYS A 108 -33.19 10.37 12.69
N SER A 109 -32.87 10.06 13.95
CA SER A 109 -33.86 10.01 15.04
C SER A 109 -34.26 11.38 15.58
N GLY A 110 -33.65 12.48 15.10
CA GLY A 110 -33.92 13.83 15.59
C GLY A 110 -33.38 14.10 17.00
N GLU A 111 -32.46 13.26 17.48
CA GLU A 111 -31.84 13.37 18.81
C GLU A 111 -30.56 14.23 18.80
N VAL A 112 -30.12 14.69 17.63
CA VAL A 112 -29.03 15.67 17.46
C VAL A 112 -29.67 17.00 17.10
N ALA A 113 -29.52 17.99 18.00
CA ALA A 113 -29.90 19.38 17.75
C ALA A 113 -28.96 20.05 16.73
#